data_AF-A0A166Q4I8-F1
#
_entry.id   AF-A0A166Q4I8-F1
#
_cell.length_a   1.000
_cell.length_b   1.000
_cell.length_c   1.000
_cell.angle_alpha   90.00
_cell.angle_beta   90.00
_cell.angle_gamma   90.00
#
_symmetry.space_group_name_H-M   'P 1'
#
loop_
_entity.id
_entity.type
_entity.pdbx_description
1 polymer ?
#
loop_
_entity_poly.entity_id
_entity_poly.type
_entity_poly.pdbx_seq_one_letter_code
_entity_poly.pdbx_strand_id
1 'polypeptide(L)'
;MPSPTPTTDRIFTSGDLPLLSLPRADGLIICRWLPDPVVARPWNSGVDSVLERRRAQVGFDIVEPSWLARAAADRVSDAGVDAVVMHTQGGLPGRSALALAFASHLRSVLLRTGRPAHVVTSGARPDLTGLVDLVRVPHLVTVTDATGAIADTVVWEIMTPGQFDVWLDGAPRPDQRAIEAHLPGLLRLRGLHRSGRLDRRSAAALRDVIDLVAGGTVSSGLIHRHPEAVLPLAAAAVAA
;
A
#
# COMPACT_ATOMS: atom_id res chain seq x y z
N MET A 1 -0.02 -17.46 17.61
CA MET A 1 0.41 -16.12 17.14
C MET A 1 -0.80 -15.47 16.50
N PRO A 2 -1.10 -14.18 16.78
CA PRO A 2 -2.20 -13.52 16.08
C PRO A 2 -1.82 -13.39 14.60
N SER A 3 -2.64 -13.98 13.73
CA SER A 3 -2.54 -13.82 12.28
C SER A 3 -2.52 -12.33 11.93
N PRO A 4 -1.70 -11.89 10.97
CA PRO A 4 -1.64 -10.50 10.56
C PRO A 4 -3.02 -10.08 10.08
N THR A 5 -3.61 -9.11 10.78
CA THR A 5 -4.93 -8.60 10.44
C THR A 5 -4.84 -8.00 9.04
N PRO A 6 -5.62 -8.50 8.08
CA PRO A 6 -5.76 -7.87 6.77
C PRO A 6 -6.11 -6.39 6.94
N THR A 7 -5.42 -5.55 6.18
CA THR A 7 -5.77 -4.15 6.01
C THR A 7 -7.24 -4.08 5.60
N THR A 8 -8.10 -3.64 6.52
CA THR A 8 -9.48 -3.30 6.20
C THR A 8 -9.47 -2.38 4.98
N ASP A 9 -10.34 -2.68 4.01
CA ASP A 9 -10.34 -2.01 2.72
C ASP A 9 -10.59 -0.49 2.87
N ARG A 10 -9.50 0.28 2.94
CA ARG A 10 -9.57 1.74 3.08
C ARG A 10 -9.74 2.36 1.70
N ILE A 11 -10.79 3.15 1.57
CA ILE A 11 -10.99 4.03 0.43
C ILE A 11 -10.28 5.36 0.71
N PHE A 12 -9.35 5.75 -0.16
CA PHE A 12 -8.67 7.04 -0.07
C PHE A 12 -9.44 8.10 -0.86
N THR A 13 -9.85 9.15 -0.17
CA THR A 13 -10.58 10.29 -0.74
C THR A 13 -9.62 11.45 -1.00
N SER A 14 -10.06 12.46 -1.76
CA SER A 14 -9.29 13.71 -1.94
C SER A 14 -8.96 14.39 -0.61
N GLY A 15 -9.80 14.22 0.43
CA GLY A 15 -9.55 14.75 1.77
C GLY A 15 -8.45 14.01 2.54
N ASP A 16 -8.12 12.78 2.15
CA ASP A 16 -7.00 12.00 2.72
C ASP A 16 -5.65 12.38 2.11
N LEU A 17 -5.65 12.97 0.91
CA LEU A 17 -4.43 13.24 0.17
C LEU A 17 -3.79 14.56 0.65
N PRO A 18 -2.53 14.54 1.12
CA PRO A 18 -1.85 15.75 1.51
C PRO A 18 -1.60 16.64 0.27
N LEU A 19 -1.73 17.96 0.46
CA LEU A 19 -1.26 18.93 -0.52
C LEU A 19 0.27 18.96 -0.47
N LEU A 20 0.91 18.53 -1.56
CA LEU A 20 2.36 18.48 -1.68
C LEU A 20 2.85 19.47 -2.72
N SER A 21 3.68 20.41 -2.29
CA SER A 21 4.43 21.30 -3.18
C SER A 21 5.80 20.69 -3.44
N LEU A 22 5.90 19.86 -4.48
CA LEU A 22 7.12 19.11 -4.81
C LEU A 22 7.97 19.85 -5.85
N PRO A 23 9.30 19.78 -5.75
CA PRO A 23 10.20 20.27 -6.81
C PRO A 23 9.95 19.55 -8.14
N ARG A 24 10.36 20.19 -9.26
CA ARG A 24 10.38 19.55 -10.59
C ARG A 24 11.60 18.65 -10.75
N ALA A 25 11.75 17.67 -9.86
CA ALA A 25 12.85 16.73 -9.85
C ALA A 25 12.40 15.41 -9.20
N ASP A 26 13.05 14.31 -9.57
CA ASP A 26 12.94 13.06 -8.83
C ASP A 26 13.55 13.21 -7.44
N GLY A 27 13.02 12.45 -6.48
CA GLY A 27 13.54 12.53 -5.12
C GLY A 27 12.73 11.78 -4.07
N LEU A 28 13.15 11.95 -2.83
CA LEU A 28 12.58 11.30 -1.67
C LEU A 28 11.80 12.30 -0.85
N ILE A 29 10.54 12.00 -0.61
CA ILE A 29 9.73 12.67 0.40
C ILE A 29 9.97 11.95 1.72
N ILE A 30 10.56 12.65 2.68
CA ILE A 30 10.94 12.08 3.99
C ILE A 30 9.91 12.50 5.01
N CYS A 31 9.36 11.54 5.74
CA CYS A 31 8.25 11.79 6.65
C CYS A 31 8.61 11.43 8.08
N ARG A 32 8.27 12.36 8.97
CA ARG A 32 8.33 12.19 10.42
C ARG A 32 6.95 12.50 10.99
N TRP A 33 6.28 11.52 11.55
CA TRP A 33 5.01 11.73 12.25
C TRP A 33 5.30 12.06 13.69
N LEU A 34 5.00 13.30 14.08
CA LEU A 34 5.12 13.70 15.47
C LEU A 34 4.10 12.93 16.30
N PRO A 35 4.47 12.43 17.50
CA PRO A 35 3.50 11.91 18.43
C PRO A 35 2.49 13.02 18.77
N ASP A 36 1.21 12.64 18.85
CA ASP A 36 0.17 13.58 19.27
C ASP A 36 0.54 14.12 20.67
N PRO A 37 0.44 15.43 20.94
CA PRO A 37 0.43 15.88 22.32
C PRO A 37 -0.77 15.20 22.97
N VAL A 38 -0.53 14.39 24.00
CA VAL A 38 -1.56 13.71 24.79
C VAL A 38 -2.50 14.78 25.37
N VAL A 39 -3.54 15.13 24.63
CA VAL A 39 -4.71 15.80 25.21
C VAL A 39 -5.50 14.67 25.82
N ALA A 40 -5.42 14.55 27.14
CA ALA A 40 -6.35 13.74 27.92
C ALA A 40 -7.78 14.10 27.50
N ARG A 41 -8.41 13.27 26.67
CA ARG A 41 -9.83 13.35 26.37
C ARG A 41 -10.57 12.29 27.19
N PRO A 42 -11.66 12.66 27.87
CA PRO A 42 -12.40 11.75 28.72
C PRO A 42 -13.07 10.66 27.88
N TRP A 43 -13.17 9.46 28.45
CA TRP A 43 -13.95 8.34 27.93
C TRP A 43 -15.43 8.72 27.82
N ASN A 44 -15.83 9.26 26.68
CA ASN A 44 -17.16 9.09 26.06
C ASN A 44 -17.36 10.09 24.92
N SER A 45 -17.20 9.63 23.67
CA SER A 45 -18.09 10.00 22.58
C SER A 45 -17.84 9.06 21.40
N GLY A 46 -18.71 8.07 21.23
CA GLY A 46 -18.79 7.28 20.01
C GLY A 46 -19.34 8.14 18.88
N VAL A 47 -18.47 8.49 17.94
CA VAL A 47 -18.69 8.65 16.49
C VAL A 47 -17.29 8.54 15.89
N ASP A 48 -17.11 7.75 14.82
CA ASP A 48 -15.92 7.72 13.97
C ASP A 48 -15.57 9.14 13.49
N SER A 49 -14.83 9.87 14.30
CA SER A 49 -14.44 11.24 13.99
C SER A 49 -13.08 11.21 13.34
N VAL A 50 -13.09 11.35 12.00
CA VAL A 50 -12.11 12.13 11.23
C VAL A 50 -10.68 12.01 11.76
N LEU A 51 -9.96 11.04 11.18
CA LEU A 51 -8.50 10.92 11.17
C LEU A 51 -7.81 12.15 11.75
N GLU A 52 -7.32 11.99 12.98
CA GLU A 52 -6.26 12.77 13.60
C GLU A 52 -5.36 13.35 12.52
N ARG A 53 -5.44 14.67 12.29
CA ARG A 53 -4.47 15.39 11.45
C ARG A 53 -3.14 15.39 12.20
N ARG A 54 -2.47 14.24 12.22
CA ARG A 54 -1.14 14.07 12.79
C ARG A 54 -0.22 15.06 12.09
N ARG A 55 0.43 15.93 12.87
CA ARG A 55 1.43 16.84 12.33
C ARG A 55 2.59 16.00 11.81
N ALA A 56 2.67 15.84 10.49
CA ALA A 56 3.81 15.25 9.83
C ALA A 56 4.76 16.36 9.44
N GLN A 57 6.04 16.23 9.82
CA GLN A 57 7.10 16.99 9.18
C GLN A 57 7.50 16.26 7.91
N VAL A 58 7.42 16.96 6.78
CA VAL A 58 7.77 16.44 5.47
C VAL A 58 8.95 17.21 4.92
N GLY A 59 10.02 16.49 4.56
CA GLY A 59 11.17 17.02 3.83
C GLY A 59 11.22 16.45 2.41
N PHE A 60 12.05 17.06 1.55
CA PHE A 60 12.31 16.57 0.20
C PHE A 60 13.81 16.58 -0.10
N ASP A 61 14.33 15.43 -0.52
CA ASP A 61 15.70 15.28 -0.97
C ASP A 61 15.71 14.94 -2.46
N ILE A 62 16.43 15.73 -3.26
CA ILE A 62 16.63 15.42 -4.69
C ILE A 62 17.56 14.21 -4.79
N VAL A 63 17.15 13.21 -5.57
CA VAL A 63 17.91 11.98 -5.80
C VAL A 63 17.80 11.60 -7.26
N GLU A 64 18.90 11.17 -7.86
CA GLU A 64 18.90 10.67 -9.23
C GLU A 64 17.97 9.45 -9.39
N PRO A 65 17.24 9.31 -10.52
CA PRO A 65 16.28 8.22 -10.71
C PRO A 65 16.85 6.81 -10.48
N SER A 66 18.08 6.56 -10.94
CA SER A 66 18.75 5.26 -10.81
C SER A 66 19.09 4.90 -9.35
N TRP A 67 19.18 5.89 -8.48
CA TRP A 67 19.52 5.73 -7.06
C TRP A 67 18.30 5.76 -6.14
N LEU A 68 17.12 6.07 -6.67
CA LEU A 68 15.93 6.39 -5.89
C LEU A 68 15.55 5.28 -4.90
N ALA A 69 15.51 4.02 -5.36
CA ALA A 69 15.15 2.88 -4.51
C ALA A 69 16.20 2.58 -3.44
N ARG A 70 17.49 2.63 -3.80
CA ARG A 70 18.59 2.43 -2.85
C ARG A 70 18.60 3.51 -1.78
N ALA A 71 18.55 4.78 -2.20
CA ALA A 71 18.53 5.91 -1.30
C ALA A 71 17.30 5.88 -0.37
N ALA A 72 16.14 5.45 -0.85
CA ALA A 72 14.95 5.29 -0.02
C ALA A 72 15.13 4.21 1.06
N ALA A 73 15.70 3.06 0.70
CA ALA A 73 15.97 1.95 1.62
C ALA A 73 17.01 2.32 2.67
N ASP A 74 18.06 3.05 2.28
CA ASP A 74 19.07 3.55 3.23
C ASP A 74 18.44 4.61 4.16
N ARG A 75 17.70 5.58 3.59
CA ARG A 75 17.12 6.70 4.34
C ARG A 75 16.05 6.30 5.35
N VAL A 76 15.27 5.25 5.09
CA VAL A 76 14.21 4.84 6.04
C VAL A 76 14.78 4.34 7.38
N SER A 77 16.07 3.97 7.38
CA SER A 77 16.78 3.49 8.56
C SER A 77 17.35 4.63 9.43
N ASP A 78 17.32 5.87 8.94
CA ASP A 78 17.84 7.03 9.66
C ASP A 78 16.99 7.33 10.92
N ALA A 79 17.65 7.76 11.99
CA ALA A 79 17.00 8.12 13.23
C ALA A 79 15.92 9.21 13.01
N GLY A 80 14.71 8.93 13.48
CA GLY A 80 13.57 9.84 13.38
C GLY A 80 12.93 9.90 12.00
N VAL A 81 13.25 8.99 11.07
CA VAL A 81 12.50 8.81 9.81
C VAL A 81 11.46 7.70 10.00
N ASP A 82 10.18 8.04 9.84
CA ASP A 82 9.09 7.06 9.93
C ASP A 82 8.73 6.46 8.57
N ALA A 83 8.79 7.26 7.51
CA ALA A 83 8.54 6.77 6.16
C ALA A 83 9.32 7.56 5.12
N VAL A 84 9.56 6.89 4.00
CA VAL A 84 10.10 7.50 2.79
C VAL A 84 9.17 7.20 1.62
N VAL A 85 8.77 8.23 0.89
CA VAL A 85 7.97 8.09 -0.34
C VAL A 85 8.84 8.51 -1.51
N MET A 86 8.99 7.61 -2.47
CA MET A 86 9.68 7.91 -3.71
C MET A 86 8.79 8.76 -4.62
N HIS A 87 9.33 9.87 -5.08
CA HIS A 87 8.70 10.77 -6.03
C HIS A 87 9.42 10.66 -7.37
N THR A 88 8.61 10.43 -8.41
CA THR A 88 9.08 10.46 -9.80
C THR A 88 8.49 11.68 -10.50
N GLN A 89 9.36 12.53 -11.05
CA GLN A 89 8.98 13.69 -11.85
C GLN A 89 8.19 13.24 -13.08
N GLY A 90 7.13 13.97 -13.43
CA GLY A 90 6.32 13.66 -14.61
C GLY A 90 5.38 12.46 -14.42
N GLY A 91 5.33 11.87 -13.22
CA GLY A 91 4.30 10.90 -12.85
C GLY A 91 2.89 11.51 -12.83
N LEU A 92 1.86 10.66 -12.81
CA LEU A 92 0.48 11.11 -12.72
C LEU A 92 0.26 12.00 -11.47
N PRO A 93 -0.53 13.08 -11.59
CA PRO A 93 -0.85 13.95 -10.47
C PRO A 93 -1.39 13.17 -9.27
N GLY A 94 -0.98 13.56 -8.06
CA GLY A 94 -1.46 12.97 -6.82
C GLY A 94 -0.87 11.60 -6.45
N ARG A 95 -0.05 10.95 -7.30
CA ARG A 95 0.56 9.64 -6.97
C ARG A 95 1.44 9.68 -5.73
N SER A 96 2.28 10.70 -5.58
CA SER A 96 3.11 10.86 -4.38
C SER A 96 2.28 11.19 -3.14
N ALA A 97 1.19 11.95 -3.31
CA ALA A 97 0.25 12.23 -2.21
C ALA A 97 -0.48 10.95 -1.77
N LEU A 98 -0.93 10.13 -2.72
CA LEU A 98 -1.54 8.83 -2.43
C LEU A 98 -0.56 7.86 -1.76
N ALA A 99 0.68 7.76 -2.27
CA ALA A 99 1.70 6.92 -1.66
C ALA A 99 2.01 7.37 -0.22
N LEU A 100 2.06 8.68 0.04
CA LEU A 100 2.23 9.22 1.39
C LEU A 100 1.03 8.94 2.30
N ALA A 101 -0.20 9.15 1.82
CA ALA A 101 -1.41 8.82 2.58
C ALA A 101 -1.45 7.31 2.90
N PHE A 102 -1.08 6.47 1.94
CA PHE A 102 -0.96 5.03 2.12
C PHE A 102 0.14 4.67 3.13
N ALA A 103 1.31 5.30 3.09
CA ALA A 103 2.37 5.08 4.07
C ALA A 103 1.90 5.38 5.51
N SER A 104 1.15 6.47 5.70
CA SER A 104 0.54 6.79 7.01
C SER A 104 -0.44 5.71 7.48
N HIS A 105 -1.28 5.22 6.56
CA HIS A 105 -2.22 4.14 6.84
C HIS A 105 -1.49 2.84 7.23
N LEU A 106 -0.53 2.43 6.41
CA LEU A 106 0.26 1.22 6.59
C LEU A 106 1.05 1.26 7.89
N ARG A 107 1.71 2.38 8.21
CA ARG A 107 2.36 2.59 9.52
C ARG A 107 1.39 2.36 10.67
N SER A 108 0.18 2.90 10.58
CA SER A 108 -0.84 2.73 11.63
C SER A 108 -1.26 1.27 11.80
N VAL A 109 -1.32 0.51 10.70
CA VAL A 109 -1.59 -0.95 10.72
C VAL A 109 -0.42 -1.70 11.36
N LEU A 110 0.81 -1.39 10.99
CA LEU A 110 2.02 -2.01 11.54
C LEU A 110 2.16 -1.75 13.05
N LEU A 111 1.92 -0.51 13.49
CA LEU A 111 1.94 -0.16 14.92
C LEU A 111 0.90 -0.93 15.73
N ARG A 112 -0.33 -1.08 15.22
CA ARG A 112 -1.38 -1.88 15.89
C ARG A 112 -1.03 -3.36 16.00
N THR A 113 -0.16 -3.85 15.14
CA THR A 113 0.29 -5.25 15.13
C THR A 113 1.66 -5.44 15.81
N GLY A 114 2.20 -4.40 16.46
CA GLY A 114 3.49 -4.45 17.16
C GLY A 114 4.68 -4.63 16.23
N ARG A 115 4.53 -4.35 14.93
CA ARG A 115 5.60 -4.48 13.93
C ARG A 115 6.37 -3.17 13.79
N PRO A 116 7.67 -3.23 13.40
CA PRO A 116 8.41 -2.03 12.99
C PRO A 116 7.65 -1.27 11.92
N ALA A 117 7.56 0.06 12.09
CA ALA A 117 6.65 0.90 11.33
C ALA A 117 7.36 1.84 10.35
N HIS A 118 8.59 1.46 9.95
CA HIS A 118 9.38 2.11 8.91
C HIS A 118 8.89 1.65 7.54
N VAL A 119 8.35 2.59 6.75
CA VAL A 119 7.65 2.28 5.50
C VAL A 119 8.30 2.99 4.32
N VAL A 120 8.62 2.24 3.27
CA VAL A 120 9.06 2.81 1.98
C VAL A 120 7.98 2.59 0.94
N THR A 121 7.44 3.66 0.34
CA THR A 121 6.35 3.55 -0.64
C THR A 121 6.59 4.35 -1.91
N SER A 122 5.87 4.01 -2.97
CA SER A 122 5.89 4.72 -4.25
C SER A 122 4.57 4.61 -4.99
N GLY A 123 4.16 5.70 -5.63
CA GLY A 123 2.99 5.69 -6.53
C GLY A 123 3.32 5.19 -7.93
N ALA A 124 4.61 5.09 -8.29
CA ALA A 124 5.09 4.48 -9.52
C ALA A 124 5.86 3.18 -9.21
N ARG A 125 5.90 2.25 -10.17
CA ARG A 125 6.63 0.99 -9.99
C ARG A 125 8.12 1.27 -9.77
N PRO A 126 8.70 0.88 -8.62
CA PRO A 126 10.13 1.03 -8.36
C PRO A 126 10.98 0.23 -9.34
N ASP A 127 12.05 0.84 -9.85
CA ASP A 127 13.14 0.07 -10.45
C ASP A 127 14.03 -0.47 -9.34
N LEU A 128 14.19 -1.80 -9.31
CA LEU A 128 15.04 -2.53 -8.35
C LEU A 128 16.16 -3.29 -9.08
N THR A 129 16.48 -2.91 -10.32
CA THR A 129 17.54 -3.56 -11.10
C THR A 129 18.87 -3.46 -10.35
N GLY A 130 19.50 -4.61 -10.08
CA GLY A 130 20.74 -4.69 -9.30
C GLY A 130 20.57 -4.65 -7.78
N LEU A 131 19.35 -4.46 -7.25
CA LEU A 131 19.04 -4.41 -5.82
C LEU A 131 18.38 -5.72 -5.36
N VAL A 132 19.20 -6.78 -5.27
CA VAL A 132 18.74 -8.14 -4.90
C VAL A 132 18.30 -8.26 -3.43
N ASP A 133 18.63 -7.27 -2.61
CA ASP A 133 18.30 -7.16 -1.19
C ASP A 133 16.95 -6.45 -0.94
N LEU A 134 16.18 -6.16 -2.00
CA LEU A 134 14.90 -5.49 -1.91
C LEU A 134 13.80 -6.24 -2.67
N VAL A 135 12.59 -6.18 -2.12
CA VAL A 135 11.36 -6.72 -2.72
C VAL A 135 10.37 -5.56 -2.84
N ARG A 136 9.74 -5.42 -4.01
CA ARG A 136 8.59 -4.51 -4.18
C ARG A 136 7.30 -5.30 -4.06
N VAL A 137 6.36 -4.79 -3.28
CA VAL A 137 5.06 -5.40 -3.05
C VAL A 137 3.98 -4.45 -3.59
N PRO A 138 3.19 -4.85 -4.59
CA PRO A 138 2.08 -4.04 -5.06
C PRO A 138 0.91 -4.13 -4.08
N HIS A 139 0.46 -2.99 -3.56
CA HIS A 139 -0.76 -2.85 -2.79
C HIS A 139 -1.87 -2.29 -3.65
N LEU A 140 -2.97 -3.04 -3.75
CA LEU A 140 -4.18 -2.58 -4.41
C LEU A 140 -4.93 -1.65 -3.46
N VAL A 141 -5.10 -0.41 -3.87
CA VAL A 141 -5.77 0.62 -3.08
C VAL A 141 -6.97 1.15 -3.85
N THR A 142 -8.04 1.44 -3.13
CA THR A 142 -9.24 2.06 -3.70
C THR A 142 -9.20 3.55 -3.46
N VAL A 143 -9.47 4.34 -4.50
CA VAL A 143 -9.52 5.80 -4.46
C VAL A 143 -10.90 6.28 -4.91
N THR A 144 -11.38 7.38 -4.34
CA THR A 144 -12.53 8.12 -4.84
C THR A 144 -12.10 9.49 -5.31
N ASP A 145 -12.56 9.90 -6.49
CA ASP A 145 -12.40 11.29 -6.92
C ASP A 145 -13.47 12.21 -6.29
N ALA A 146 -13.41 13.50 -6.63
CA ALA A 146 -14.34 14.51 -6.13
C ALA A 146 -15.79 14.31 -6.61
N THR A 147 -16.02 13.49 -7.65
CA THR A 147 -17.35 13.13 -8.15
C THR A 147 -17.93 11.91 -7.45
N GLY A 148 -17.15 11.26 -6.57
CA GLY A 148 -17.49 10.00 -5.94
C GLY A 148 -17.24 8.78 -6.83
N ALA A 149 -16.63 8.96 -8.01
CA ALA A 149 -16.25 7.84 -8.84
C ALA A 149 -15.13 7.05 -8.17
N ILE A 150 -15.30 5.74 -8.07
CA ILE A 150 -14.38 4.85 -7.38
C ILE A 150 -13.49 4.13 -8.39
N ALA A 151 -12.18 4.25 -8.21
CA ALA A 151 -11.18 3.52 -8.98
C ALA A 151 -10.27 2.70 -8.07
N ASP A 152 -9.72 1.61 -8.60
CA ASP A 152 -8.64 0.88 -7.95
C ASP A 152 -7.31 1.23 -8.63
N THR A 153 -6.25 1.37 -7.84
CA THR A 153 -4.89 1.64 -8.33
C THR A 153 -3.86 0.90 -7.49
N VAL A 154 -2.58 1.01 -7.84
CA VAL A 154 -1.47 0.37 -7.14
C VAL A 154 -0.61 1.41 -6.45
N VAL A 155 -0.33 1.16 -5.17
CA VAL A 155 0.80 1.77 -4.45
C VAL A 155 1.80 0.68 -4.17
N TRP A 156 3.08 0.95 -4.41
CA TRP A 156 4.15 0.00 -4.17
C TRP A 156 4.73 0.23 -2.79
N GLU A 157 5.00 -0.85 -2.06
CA GLU A 157 5.83 -0.86 -0.88
C GLU A 157 7.17 -1.52 -1.21
N ILE A 158 8.27 -1.02 -0.65
CA ILE A 158 9.58 -1.68 -0.73
C ILE A 158 9.90 -2.26 0.65
N MET A 159 10.29 -3.53 0.68
CA MET A 159 10.69 -4.26 1.86
C MET A 159 12.04 -4.94 1.64
N THR A 160 12.74 -5.23 2.72
CA THR A 160 13.81 -6.23 2.73
C THR A 160 13.22 -7.66 2.63
N PRO A 161 13.99 -8.66 2.18
CA PRO A 161 13.58 -10.06 2.17
C PRO A 161 13.06 -10.56 3.52
N GLY A 162 13.72 -10.20 4.62
CA GLY A 162 13.29 -10.61 5.97
C GLY A 162 11.95 -9.99 6.38
N GLN A 163 11.72 -8.71 6.06
CA GLN A 163 10.41 -8.08 6.27
C GLN A 163 9.31 -8.73 5.43
N PHE A 164 9.65 -9.09 4.19
CA PHE A 164 8.73 -9.77 3.28
C PHE A 164 8.36 -11.16 3.77
N ASP A 165 9.31 -11.95 4.28
CA ASP A 165 9.04 -13.26 4.89
C ASP A 165 8.12 -13.16 6.11
N VAL A 166 8.38 -12.20 6.99
CA VAL A 166 7.51 -11.92 8.15
C VAL A 166 6.12 -11.48 7.69
N TRP A 167 6.02 -10.71 6.61
CA TRP A 167 4.75 -10.29 6.05
C TRP A 167 3.96 -11.45 5.40
N LEU A 168 4.64 -12.42 4.79
CA LEU A 168 4.04 -13.64 4.26
C LEU A 168 3.50 -14.58 5.34
N ASP A 169 3.97 -14.44 6.59
CA ASP A 169 3.51 -15.22 7.75
C ASP A 169 3.61 -16.74 7.51
N GLY A 170 4.76 -17.18 6.99
CA GLY A 170 5.04 -18.59 6.71
C GLY A 170 4.53 -19.11 5.36
N ALA A 171 3.79 -18.31 4.60
CA ALA A 171 3.45 -18.66 3.22
C ALA A 171 4.71 -18.71 2.33
N PRO A 172 4.75 -19.59 1.32
CA PRO A 172 5.86 -19.65 0.38
C PRO A 172 5.97 -18.33 -0.41
N ARG A 173 7.19 -17.94 -0.79
CA ARG A 173 7.40 -16.74 -1.62
C ARG A 173 6.77 -16.96 -3.01
N PRO A 174 5.83 -16.10 -3.43
CA PRO A 174 5.21 -16.24 -4.75
C PRO A 174 6.14 -15.71 -5.85
N ASP A 175 5.85 -16.11 -7.11
CA ASP A 175 6.48 -15.48 -8.27
C ASP A 175 6.01 -14.03 -8.42
N GLN A 176 6.88 -13.10 -8.02
CA GLN A 176 6.65 -11.66 -8.10
C GLN A 176 6.39 -11.19 -9.52
N ARG A 177 7.10 -11.73 -10.52
CA ARG A 177 6.93 -11.33 -11.92
C ARG A 177 5.55 -11.75 -12.42
N ALA A 178 5.09 -12.93 -12.02
CA ALA A 178 3.74 -13.37 -12.33
C ALA A 178 2.68 -12.45 -11.72
N ILE A 179 2.81 -12.08 -10.44
CA ILE A 179 1.87 -11.14 -9.79
C ILE A 179 1.86 -9.78 -10.53
N GLU A 180 3.03 -9.23 -10.82
CA GLU A 180 3.14 -7.93 -11.49
C GLU A 180 2.53 -7.94 -12.89
N ALA A 181 2.74 -9.01 -13.66
CA ALA A 181 2.16 -9.17 -14.99
C ALA A 181 0.62 -9.19 -14.96
N HIS A 182 0.01 -9.61 -13.85
CA HIS A 182 -1.43 -9.71 -13.69
C HIS A 182 -2.07 -8.49 -13.02
N LEU A 183 -1.32 -7.42 -12.70
CA LEU A 183 -1.86 -6.24 -12.00
C LEU A 183 -3.13 -5.64 -12.63
N PRO A 184 -3.24 -5.45 -13.95
CA PRO A 184 -4.47 -4.97 -14.55
C PRO A 184 -5.69 -5.86 -14.26
N GLY A 185 -5.49 -7.18 -14.32
CA GLY A 185 -6.51 -8.18 -13.99
C GLY A 185 -6.87 -8.20 -12.52
N LEU A 186 -5.88 -8.05 -11.63
CA LEU A 186 -6.07 -7.99 -10.19
C LEU A 186 -6.88 -6.75 -9.78
N LEU A 187 -6.60 -5.59 -10.38
CA LEU A 187 -7.40 -4.36 -10.15
C LEU A 187 -8.84 -4.55 -10.63
N ARG A 188 -9.03 -5.14 -11.81
CA ARG A 188 -10.39 -5.43 -12.31
C ARG A 188 -11.14 -6.42 -11.45
N LEU A 189 -10.46 -7.49 -10.99
CA LEU A 189 -11.02 -8.49 -10.11
C LEU A 189 -11.49 -7.87 -8.78
N ARG A 190 -10.69 -6.96 -8.21
CA ARG A 190 -11.06 -6.19 -7.04
C ARG A 190 -12.29 -5.32 -7.26
N GLY A 191 -12.37 -4.61 -8.39
CA GLY A 191 -13.56 -3.83 -8.76
C GLY A 191 -14.82 -4.68 -8.95
N LEU A 192 -14.69 -5.86 -9.58
CA LEU A 192 -15.78 -6.83 -9.75
C LEU A 192 -16.24 -7.41 -8.41
N HIS A 193 -15.30 -7.73 -7.51
CA HIS A 193 -15.60 -8.18 -6.16
C HIS A 193 -16.39 -7.11 -5.39
N ARG A 194 -15.85 -5.89 -5.35
CA ARG A 194 -16.45 -4.74 -4.65
C ARG A 194 -17.85 -4.37 -5.17
N SER A 195 -18.10 -4.52 -6.46
CA SER A 195 -19.41 -4.27 -7.07
C SER A 195 -20.37 -5.47 -7.02
N GLY A 196 -19.97 -6.60 -6.42
CA GLY A 196 -20.78 -7.82 -6.37
C GLY A 196 -20.95 -8.52 -7.72
N ARG A 197 -20.15 -8.17 -8.72
CA ARG A 197 -20.22 -8.67 -10.11
C ARG A 197 -19.29 -9.84 -10.40
N LEU A 198 -18.58 -10.32 -9.39
CA LEU A 198 -17.75 -11.51 -9.47
C LEU A 198 -18.63 -12.74 -9.73
N ASP A 199 -18.42 -13.44 -10.85
CA ASP A 199 -19.20 -14.64 -11.17
C ASP A 199 -19.05 -15.71 -10.09
N ARG A 200 -20.18 -16.25 -9.62
CA ARG A 200 -20.21 -17.14 -8.45
C ARG A 200 -19.57 -18.50 -8.74
N ARG A 201 -19.69 -18.99 -9.96
CA ARG A 201 -19.24 -20.34 -10.33
C ARG A 201 -17.75 -20.37 -10.60
N SER A 202 -17.25 -19.41 -11.39
CA SER A 202 -15.82 -19.33 -11.71
C SER A 202 -14.95 -18.91 -10.53
N ALA A 203 -15.48 -18.13 -9.58
CA ALA A 203 -14.68 -17.57 -8.49
C ALA A 203 -15.00 -18.16 -7.09
N ALA A 204 -15.53 -19.38 -7.03
CA ALA A 204 -15.84 -20.05 -5.76
C ALA A 204 -14.60 -20.18 -4.85
N ALA A 205 -13.48 -20.69 -5.38
CA ALA A 205 -12.23 -20.84 -4.63
C ALA A 205 -11.69 -19.49 -4.10
N LEU A 206 -11.81 -18.42 -4.88
CA LEU A 206 -11.42 -17.08 -4.43
C LEU A 206 -12.31 -16.58 -3.30
N ARG A 207 -13.61 -16.83 -3.35
CA ARG A 207 -14.54 -16.44 -2.29
C ARG A 207 -14.27 -17.18 -1.00
N ASP A 208 -14.01 -18.48 -1.07
CA ASP A 208 -13.63 -19.25 0.11
C ASP A 208 -12.38 -18.63 0.78
N VAL A 209 -11.37 -18.25 -0.02
CA VAL A 209 -10.18 -17.57 0.50
C VAL A 209 -10.49 -16.16 1.04
N ILE A 210 -11.34 -15.40 0.36
CA ILE A 210 -11.76 -14.05 0.82
C ILE A 210 -12.52 -14.15 2.14
N ASP A 211 -13.43 -15.12 2.29
CA ASP A 211 -14.24 -15.33 3.50
C ASP A 211 -13.40 -15.82 4.69
N LEU A 212 -12.29 -16.53 4.42
CA LEU A 212 -11.31 -16.93 5.44
C LEU A 212 -10.44 -15.77 5.93
N VAL A 213 -10.31 -14.69 5.15
CA VAL A 213 -9.48 -13.52 5.49
C VAL A 213 -10.37 -12.42 6.04
N ALA A 214 -10.10 -11.96 7.26
CA ALA A 214 -10.85 -10.85 7.85
C ALA A 214 -10.91 -9.64 6.87
N GLY A 215 -12.03 -8.92 6.78
CA GLY A 215 -12.12 -7.76 5.88
C GLY A 215 -12.38 -8.05 4.40
N GLY A 216 -12.47 -9.32 3.97
CA GLY A 216 -13.29 -9.72 2.81
C GLY A 216 -13.02 -8.97 1.51
N THR A 217 -11.76 -8.71 1.14
CA THR A 217 -11.40 -8.00 -0.10
C THR A 217 -10.21 -8.64 -0.81
N VAL A 218 -10.08 -8.39 -2.11
CA VAL A 218 -8.90 -8.77 -2.90
C VAL A 218 -7.75 -7.82 -2.53
N SER A 219 -6.97 -8.22 -1.52
CA SER A 219 -5.85 -7.45 -0.95
C SER A 219 -4.48 -7.99 -1.38
N SER A 220 -3.43 -7.19 -1.20
CA SER A 220 -2.06 -7.64 -1.49
C SER A 220 -1.67 -8.90 -0.72
N GLY A 221 -2.03 -8.97 0.57
CA GLY A 221 -1.76 -10.15 1.41
C GLY A 221 -2.42 -11.42 0.89
N LEU A 222 -3.69 -11.32 0.47
CA LEU A 222 -4.42 -12.44 -0.13
C LEU A 222 -3.75 -12.89 -1.44
N ILE A 223 -3.41 -11.95 -2.32
CA ILE A 223 -2.76 -12.23 -3.62
C ILE A 223 -1.43 -12.97 -3.44
N HIS A 224 -0.62 -12.54 -2.48
CA HIS A 224 0.72 -13.10 -2.29
C HIS A 224 0.72 -14.44 -1.55
N ARG A 225 -0.28 -14.70 -0.69
CA ARG A 225 -0.39 -15.97 0.03
C ARG A 225 -1.13 -17.05 -0.75
N HIS A 226 -1.99 -16.66 -1.69
CA HIS A 226 -2.82 -17.57 -2.49
C HIS A 226 -2.77 -17.25 -3.99
N PRO A 227 -1.57 -17.07 -4.60
CA PRO A 227 -1.47 -16.70 -6.01
C PRO A 227 -2.16 -17.71 -6.95
N GLU A 228 -2.13 -19.01 -6.62
CA GLU A 228 -2.77 -20.08 -7.37
C GLU A 228 -4.30 -19.95 -7.47
N ALA A 229 -4.93 -19.40 -6.43
CA ALA A 229 -6.37 -19.16 -6.42
C ALA A 229 -6.75 -17.86 -7.16
N VAL A 230 -5.85 -16.87 -7.18
CA VAL A 230 -6.16 -15.50 -7.62
C VAL A 230 -5.70 -15.23 -9.05
N LEU A 231 -4.49 -15.62 -9.43
CA LEU A 231 -3.89 -15.26 -10.72
C LEU A 231 -4.68 -15.80 -11.93
N PRO A 232 -5.23 -17.03 -11.93
CA PRO A 232 -6.07 -17.49 -13.04
C PRO A 232 -7.30 -16.61 -13.27
N LEU A 233 -7.92 -16.11 -12.19
CA LEU A 233 -9.08 -15.22 -12.27
C LEU A 233 -8.69 -13.82 -12.74
N ALA A 234 -7.53 -13.33 -12.30
CA ALA A 234 -6.97 -12.07 -12.79
C ALA A 234 -6.71 -12.14 -14.31
N ALA A 235 -6.14 -13.24 -14.80
CA ALA A 235 -5.92 -13.46 -16.23
C ALA A 235 -7.25 -13.44 -17.02
N ALA A 236 -8.26 -14.15 -16.53
CA ALA A 236 -9.59 -14.20 -17.15
C ALA A 236 -10.29 -12.83 -17.13
N ALA A 237 -10.10 -12.03 -16.08
CA ALA A 237 -10.72 -10.72 -15.96
C ALA A 237 -10.24 -9.73 -17.03
N VAL A 238 -8.99 -9.84 -17.50
CA VAL A 238 -8.45 -8.97 -18.57
C VAL A 238 -9.04 -9.32 -19.94
N ALA A 239 -9.36 -10.59 -20.17
CA ALA A 239 -9.87 -11.08 -21.46
C ALA A 239 -11.37 -10.79 -21.70
N ALA A 240 -12.11 -10.42 -20.65
CA ALA A 240 -13.55 -10.11 -20.68
C ALA A 240 -13.83 -8.61 -20.83
#